data_AF-A0A232LR52-F1
#
_entry.id   AF-A0A232LR52-F1
#
_cell.length_a   1.000
_cell.length_b   1.000
_cell.length_c   1.000
_cell.angle_alpha   90.00
_cell.angle_beta   90.00
_cell.angle_gamma   90.00
#
_symmetry.space_group_name_H-M   'P 1'
#
loop_
_entity.id
_entity.type
_entity.pdbx_description
1 polymer ?
#
loop_
_entity_poly.entity_id
_entity_poly.type
_entity_poly.pdbx_seq_one_letter_code
_entity_poly.pdbx_strand_id
1 'polypeptide(L)'
;MHCHLLRLVKRENEKEEKYHFNLIDTPGHIDFTIKVERALRVLNGAVMILCAVSGVQSQTITVDRQMKRYDVPRISFVNKMDLMGANPFRAIQQINNKLKISAAAVQVPIGAEDEFEGAVDLIRMKAIYNEGSNGEVIVEKDEIPEKVRV
;
A
#
# COMPACT_ATOMS: atom_id res chain seq x y z
N MET A 1 -4.10 -9.12 17.78
CA MET A 1 -4.87 -9.28 16.54
C MET A 1 -6.19 -8.61 16.82
N HIS A 2 -6.45 -7.51 16.14
CA HIS A 2 -7.69 -6.76 16.32
C HIS A 2 -8.51 -6.88 15.05
N CYS A 3 -9.80 -7.11 15.19
CA CYS A 3 -10.73 -7.15 14.07
C CYS A 3 -11.60 -5.90 14.10
N HIS A 4 -11.65 -5.18 12.99
CA HIS A 4 -12.47 -3.98 12.82
C HIS A 4 -13.38 -4.14 11.61
N LEU A 5 -14.67 -3.90 11.80
CA LEU A 5 -15.62 -3.82 10.69
C LEU A 5 -15.68 -2.37 10.19
N LEU A 6 -15.28 -2.15 8.94
CA LEU A 6 -15.43 -0.89 8.24
C LEU A 6 -16.55 -0.99 7.21
N ARG A 7 -17.32 0.09 7.08
CA ARG A 7 -18.29 0.29 6.00
C ARG A 7 -17.78 1.41 5.13
N LEU A 8 -17.50 1.10 3.87
CA LEU A 8 -17.12 2.10 2.87
C LEU A 8 -18.26 2.28 1.88
N VAL A 9 -18.41 3.51 1.43
CA VAL A 9 -19.43 3.89 0.44
C VAL A 9 -18.70 4.48 -0.75
N LYS A 10 -18.82 3.84 -1.90
CA LYS A 10 -18.33 4.37 -3.18
C LYS A 10 -19.47 5.14 -3.84
N ARG A 11 -19.21 6.38 -4.23
CA ARG A 11 -20.14 7.22 -5.00
C ARG A 11 -19.55 7.49 -6.37
N GLU A 12 -20.23 7.06 -7.42
CA GLU A 12 -19.80 7.25 -8.81
C GLU A 12 -21.05 7.39 -9.70
N ASN A 13 -21.13 8.43 -10.54
CA ASN A 13 -22.26 8.67 -11.45
C ASN A 13 -23.65 8.55 -10.79
N GLU A 14 -23.85 9.23 -9.65
CA GLU A 14 -25.09 9.21 -8.85
C GLU A 14 -25.50 7.85 -8.26
N LYS A 15 -24.71 6.79 -8.47
CA LYS A 15 -24.90 5.48 -7.83
C LYS A 15 -24.08 5.40 -6.54
N GLU A 16 -24.76 4.96 -5.48
CA GLU A 16 -24.16 4.67 -4.20
C GLU A 16 -23.99 3.15 -4.04
N GLU A 17 -22.75 2.69 -3.99
CA GLU A 17 -22.41 1.29 -3.72
C GLU A 17 -21.79 1.16 -2.33
N LYS A 18 -22.31 0.23 -1.53
CA LYS A 18 -21.86 -0.02 -0.16
C LYS A 18 -20.99 -1.26 -0.10
N TYR A 19 -19.84 -1.12 0.55
CA TYR A 19 -18.86 -2.17 0.74
C TYR A 19 -18.62 -2.40 2.24
N HIS A 20 -18.49 -3.67 2.61
CA HIS A 20 -18.17 -4.09 3.96
C HIS A 20 -16.77 -4.69 3.98
N PHE A 21 -15.88 -4.13 4.81
CA PHE A 21 -14.52 -4.60 4.98
C PHE A 21 -14.30 -5.06 6.41
N ASN A 22 -13.83 -6.30 6.59
CA ASN A 22 -13.36 -6.79 7.88
C ASN A 22 -11.83 -6.70 7.89
N LEU A 23 -11.30 -5.73 8.61
CA LEU A 23 -9.86 -5.58 8.76
C LEU A 23 -9.37 -6.41 9.93
N ILE A 24 -8.37 -7.26 9.67
CA ILE A 24 -7.66 -8.00 10.71
C ILE A 24 -6.24 -7.43 10.81
N ASP A 25 -5.98 -6.70 11.89
CA ASP A 25 -4.64 -6.21 12.18
C ASP A 25 -3.77 -7.30 12.80
N THR A 26 -2.63 -7.57 12.16
CA THR A 26 -1.68 -8.60 12.56
C THR A 26 -0.41 -7.96 13.09
N PRO A 27 0.12 -8.39 14.25
CA PRO A 27 1.38 -7.85 14.76
C PRO A 27 2.54 -8.15 13.80
N GLY A 28 3.40 -7.15 13.53
CA GLY A 28 4.52 -7.27 12.59
C GLY A 28 5.82 -7.86 13.15
N HIS A 29 5.90 -8.13 14.46
CA HIS A 29 7.11 -8.69 15.07
C HIS A 29 7.24 -10.19 14.78
N ILE A 30 8.48 -10.67 14.65
CA ILE A 30 8.79 -12.07 14.31
C ILE A 30 8.20 -13.07 15.32
N ASP A 31 8.08 -12.66 16.59
CA ASP A 31 7.50 -13.47 17.66
C ASP A 31 6.01 -13.77 17.48
N PHE A 32 5.33 -13.08 16.57
CA PHE A 32 3.88 -13.23 16.34
C PHE A 32 3.54 -13.86 14.99
N THR A 33 4.50 -14.50 14.33
CA THR A 33 4.31 -15.20 13.04
C THR A 33 3.18 -16.23 13.06
N ILE A 34 2.93 -16.91 14.19
CA ILE A 34 1.78 -17.83 14.35
C ILE A 34 0.43 -17.09 14.29
N LYS A 35 0.35 -15.87 14.85
CA LYS A 35 -0.87 -15.05 14.80
C LYS A 35 -1.13 -14.60 13.35
N VAL A 36 -0.09 -14.20 12.62
CA VAL A 36 -0.19 -13.86 11.20
C VAL A 36 -0.70 -15.05 10.39
N GLU A 37 -0.10 -16.24 10.59
CA GLU A 37 -0.49 -17.46 9.89
C GLU A 37 -1.95 -17.85 10.09
N ARG A 38 -2.47 -17.71 11.32
CA ARG A 38 -3.88 -17.99 11.62
C ARG A 38 -4.82 -17.00 10.94
N ALA A 39 -4.45 -15.71 10.86
CA ALA A 39 -5.24 -14.72 10.15
C ALA A 39 -5.31 -15.02 8.65
N LEU A 40 -4.18 -15.38 8.04
CA LEU A 40 -4.12 -15.65 6.60
C LEU A 40 -4.97 -16.84 6.14
N ARG A 41 -5.31 -17.77 7.04
CA ARG A 41 -6.23 -18.90 6.74
C ARG A 41 -7.68 -18.50 6.51
N VAL A 42 -8.08 -17.34 7.02
CA VAL A 42 -9.49 -16.89 6.99
C VAL A 42 -9.70 -15.62 6.16
N LEU A 43 -8.62 -15.03 5.65
CA LEU A 43 -8.65 -13.80 4.87
C LEU A 43 -8.83 -14.08 3.38
N ASN A 44 -9.67 -13.30 2.72
CA ASN A 44 -9.83 -13.34 1.26
C ASN A 44 -8.77 -12.51 0.52
N GLY A 45 -8.03 -11.67 1.23
CA GLY A 45 -7.00 -10.81 0.67
C GLY A 45 -6.18 -10.14 1.77
N ALA A 46 -5.01 -9.62 1.41
CA ALA A 46 -4.12 -8.93 2.34
C ALA A 46 -3.56 -7.63 1.74
N VAL A 47 -3.27 -6.66 2.60
CA VAL A 47 -2.46 -5.49 2.25
C VAL A 47 -1.09 -5.67 2.88
N MET A 48 -0.08 -5.87 2.03
CA MET A 48 1.31 -6.01 2.47
C MET A 48 1.95 -4.63 2.52
N ILE A 49 2.24 -4.14 3.73
CA ILE A 49 2.88 -2.83 3.93
C ILE A 49 4.40 -2.99 3.89
N LEU A 50 5.07 -2.18 3.07
CA LEU A 50 6.53 -2.08 2.98
C LEU A 50 6.99 -0.68 3.34
N CYS A 51 8.21 -0.56 3.85
CA CYS A 51 8.85 0.73 4.11
C CYS A 51 9.56 1.23 2.85
N ALA A 52 9.39 2.51 2.49
CA ALA A 52 10.05 3.12 1.33
C ALA A 52 11.57 3.10 1.41
N VAL A 53 12.13 3.14 2.64
CA VAL A 53 13.58 3.11 2.87
C VAL A 53 14.10 1.67 2.90
N SER A 54 13.47 0.80 3.71
CA SER A 54 13.98 -0.55 3.98
C SER A 54 13.59 -1.58 2.92
N GLY A 55 12.49 -1.36 2.20
CA GLY A 55 11.97 -2.30 1.20
C GLY A 55 11.58 -3.66 1.79
N VAL A 56 11.96 -4.74 1.11
CA VAL A 56 11.66 -6.12 1.49
C VAL A 56 12.66 -6.62 2.53
N GLN A 57 12.14 -6.97 3.70
CA GLN A 57 12.89 -7.51 4.83
C GLN A 57 12.64 -9.02 5.02
N SER A 58 13.40 -9.67 5.91
CA SER A 58 13.24 -11.09 6.26
C SER A 58 11.82 -11.43 6.72
N GLN A 59 11.21 -10.54 7.50
CA GLN A 59 9.82 -10.66 7.95
C GLN A 59 8.84 -10.62 6.78
N THR A 60 9.02 -9.69 5.83
CA THR A 60 8.22 -9.61 4.60
C THR A 60 8.29 -10.92 3.81
N ILE A 61 9.48 -11.52 3.69
CA ILE A 61 9.67 -12.80 2.98
C ILE A 61 8.93 -13.94 3.70
N THR A 62 9.01 -13.98 5.02
CA THR A 62 8.28 -14.98 5.81
C THR A 62 6.77 -14.85 5.58
N VAL A 63 6.20 -13.65 5.76
CA VAL A 63 4.75 -13.42 5.57
C VAL A 63 4.33 -13.68 4.12
N ASP A 64 5.16 -13.33 3.13
CA ASP A 64 4.92 -13.66 1.72
C ASP A 64 4.77 -15.18 1.48
N ARG A 65 5.67 -15.98 2.05
CA ARG A 65 5.58 -17.44 2.00
C ARG A 65 4.31 -17.95 2.69
N GLN A 66 3.93 -17.35 3.82
CA GLN A 66 2.67 -17.71 4.49
C GLN A 66 1.47 -17.41 3.61
N MET A 67 1.41 -16.23 2.99
CA MET A 67 0.32 -15.84 2.09
C MET A 67 0.27 -16.72 0.83
N LYS A 68 1.42 -17.12 0.26
CA LYS A 68 1.49 -18.05 -0.88
C LYS A 68 0.94 -19.44 -0.54
N ARG A 69 1.15 -19.93 0.69
CA ARG A 69 0.63 -21.26 1.10
C ARG A 69 -0.90 -21.33 1.19
N TYR A 70 -1.56 -20.18 1.38
CA TYR A 70 -3.02 -20.10 1.47
C TYR A 70 -3.63 -19.35 0.27
N ASP A 71 -2.86 -19.15 -0.81
CA ASP A 71 -3.27 -18.47 -2.04
C ASP A 71 -3.96 -17.11 -1.81
N VAL A 72 -3.51 -16.36 -0.79
CA VAL A 72 -4.11 -15.07 -0.44
C VAL A 72 -3.64 -14.00 -1.45
N PRO A 73 -4.54 -13.38 -2.24
CA PRO A 73 -4.19 -12.27 -3.11
C PRO A 73 -3.79 -11.06 -2.27
N ARG A 74 -2.82 -10.27 -2.77
CA ARG A 74 -2.27 -9.17 -1.98
C ARG A 74 -2.03 -7.91 -2.79
N ILE A 75 -2.27 -6.77 -2.15
CA ILE A 75 -1.87 -5.44 -2.63
C ILE A 75 -0.65 -5.01 -1.83
N SER A 76 0.39 -4.51 -2.50
CA SER A 76 1.56 -3.95 -1.83
C SER A 76 1.38 -2.45 -1.64
N PHE A 77 1.57 -1.95 -0.42
CA PHE A 77 1.52 -0.53 -0.09
C PHE A 77 2.88 -0.08 0.45
N VAL A 78 3.51 0.91 -0.19
CA VAL A 78 4.78 1.47 0.25
C VAL A 78 4.48 2.67 1.14
N ASN A 79 4.89 2.58 2.41
CA ASN A 79 4.68 3.60 3.43
C ASN A 79 6.00 4.28 3.83
N LYS A 80 5.91 5.34 4.62
CA LYS A 80 7.04 6.12 5.17
C LYS A 80 7.84 6.86 4.10
N MET A 81 7.13 7.50 3.17
CA MET A 81 7.73 8.31 2.10
C MET A 81 8.38 9.59 2.62
N ASP A 82 8.04 10.00 3.85
CA ASP A 82 8.57 11.13 4.60
C ASP A 82 9.99 10.92 5.15
N LEU A 83 10.51 9.68 5.13
CA LEU A 83 11.83 9.39 5.68
C LEU A 83 12.96 9.60 4.68
N MET A 84 14.09 10.12 5.16
CA MET A 84 15.32 10.27 4.38
C MET A 84 15.74 8.94 3.69
N GLY A 85 16.02 9.02 2.39
CA GLY A 85 16.36 7.88 1.54
C GLY A 85 15.16 7.06 1.09
N ALA A 86 13.93 7.59 1.18
CA ALA A 86 12.74 6.96 0.66
C ALA A 86 12.86 6.71 -0.85
N ASN A 87 12.77 5.43 -1.25
CA ASN A 87 12.83 5.06 -2.66
C ASN A 87 11.81 3.94 -2.96
N PRO A 88 10.60 4.29 -3.43
CA PRO A 88 9.55 3.31 -3.71
C PRO A 88 9.89 2.39 -4.88
N PHE A 89 10.64 2.88 -5.89
CA PHE A 89 11.04 2.09 -7.05
C PHE A 89 12.02 0.98 -6.65
N ARG A 90 12.91 1.26 -5.68
CA ARG A 90 13.75 0.24 -5.07
C ARG A 90 12.91 -0.81 -4.34
N ALA A 91 11.85 -0.41 -3.64
CA ALA A 91 10.94 -1.37 -3.01
C ALA A 91 10.24 -2.28 -4.05
N ILE A 92 9.73 -1.70 -5.14
CA ILE A 92 9.15 -2.45 -6.27
C ILE A 92 10.16 -3.43 -6.88
N GLN A 93 11.39 -2.98 -7.14
CA GLN A 93 12.44 -3.85 -7.67
C GLN A 93 12.76 -5.00 -6.71
N GLN A 94 12.79 -4.74 -5.40
CA GLN A 94 12.99 -5.78 -4.40
C GLN A 94 11.83 -6.78 -4.33
N ILE A 95 10.58 -6.34 -4.50
CA ILE A 95 9.44 -7.26 -4.60
C ILE A 95 9.62 -8.21 -5.79
N ASN A 96 9.92 -7.66 -6.97
CA ASN A 96 10.17 -8.46 -8.18
C ASN A 96 11.35 -9.43 -7.99
N ASN A 97 12.47 -8.97 -7.42
CA ASN A 97 13.70 -9.76 -7.34
C ASN A 97 13.72 -10.77 -6.19
N LYS A 98 13.27 -10.37 -5.00
CA LYS A 98 13.35 -11.19 -3.77
C LYS A 98 12.08 -12.02 -3.54
N LEU A 99 10.90 -11.45 -3.77
CA LEU A 99 9.63 -12.17 -3.59
C LEU A 99 9.19 -12.92 -4.84
N LYS A 100 9.80 -12.62 -6.01
CA LYS A 100 9.45 -13.22 -7.31
C LYS A 100 7.98 -13.00 -7.67
N ILE A 101 7.48 -11.80 -7.37
CA ILE A 101 6.12 -11.36 -7.71
C ILE A 101 6.25 -10.28 -8.77
N SER A 102 5.52 -10.41 -9.87
CA SER A 102 5.42 -9.34 -10.87
C SER A 102 4.66 -8.17 -10.24
N ALA A 103 5.38 -7.10 -9.93
CA ALA A 103 4.83 -5.90 -9.30
C ALA A 103 5.15 -4.67 -10.14
N ALA A 104 4.14 -3.84 -10.35
CA ALA A 104 4.24 -2.56 -11.03
C ALA A 104 3.64 -1.46 -10.16
N ALA A 105 4.06 -0.23 -10.39
CA ALA A 105 3.47 0.93 -9.73
C ALA A 105 2.06 1.18 -10.28
N VAL A 106 1.09 1.38 -9.39
CA VAL A 106 -0.23 1.93 -9.72
C VAL A 106 -0.25 3.45 -9.45
N GLN A 107 0.57 3.88 -8.50
CA GLN A 107 0.76 5.28 -8.14
C GLN A 107 2.25 5.61 -8.11
N VAL A 108 2.60 6.82 -8.53
CA VAL A 108 3.96 7.38 -8.47
C VAL A 108 3.96 8.58 -7.54
N PRO A 109 4.82 8.65 -6.51
CA PRO A 109 4.78 9.78 -5.59
C PRO A 109 5.24 11.07 -6.25
N ILE A 110 4.65 12.17 -5.79
CA ILE A 110 5.03 13.53 -6.13
C ILE A 110 5.99 14.01 -5.03
N GLY A 111 7.28 14.01 -5.34
CA GLY A 111 8.34 14.28 -4.37
C GLY A 111 8.62 13.10 -3.42
N ALA A 112 9.51 13.33 -2.47
CA ALA A 112 9.90 12.37 -1.43
C ALA A 112 10.40 13.14 -0.20
N GLU A 113 10.49 12.47 0.95
CA GLU A 113 10.98 13.06 2.19
C GLU A 113 10.13 14.29 2.57
N ASP A 114 10.75 15.41 2.92
CA ASP A 114 10.07 16.67 3.25
C ASP A 114 9.33 17.29 2.06
N GLU A 115 9.64 16.88 0.82
CA GLU A 115 8.98 17.34 -0.40
C GLU A 115 7.84 16.40 -0.85
N PHE A 116 7.44 15.42 -0.02
CA PHE A 116 6.36 14.51 -0.36
C PHE A 116 4.98 15.19 -0.26
N GLU A 117 4.39 15.47 -1.42
CA GLU A 117 3.14 16.26 -1.52
C GLU A 117 1.91 15.41 -1.88
N GLY A 118 2.13 14.19 -2.37
CA GLY A 118 1.05 13.35 -2.89
C GLY A 118 1.52 12.29 -3.88
N ALA A 119 0.64 11.87 -4.78
CA ALA A 119 0.93 10.86 -5.78
C ALA A 119 0.13 11.04 -7.06
N VAL A 120 0.70 10.64 -8.19
CA VAL A 120 0.02 10.51 -9.48
C VAL A 120 -0.60 9.12 -9.57
N ASP A 121 -1.91 9.04 -9.77
CA ASP A 121 -2.64 7.82 -10.11
C ASP A 121 -2.49 7.54 -11.62
N LEU A 122 -1.82 6.44 -11.96
CA LEU A 122 -1.55 6.05 -13.35
C LEU A 122 -2.76 5.44 -14.06
N ILE A 123 -3.78 4.98 -13.33
CA ILE A 123 -4.99 4.40 -13.92
C ILE A 123 -5.92 5.53 -14.37
N ARG A 124 -6.10 6.54 -13.51
CA ARG A 124 -6.95 7.70 -13.79
C ARG A 124 -6.22 8.83 -14.51
N MET A 125 -4.88 8.75 -14.56
CA MET A 125 -4.00 9.81 -15.07
C MET A 125 -4.27 11.15 -14.38
N LYS A 126 -4.34 11.13 -13.03
CA LYS A 126 -4.59 12.31 -12.20
C LYS A 126 -3.51 12.50 -11.15
N ALA A 127 -3.17 13.75 -10.85
CA ALA A 127 -2.35 14.09 -9.71
C ALA A 127 -3.22 14.25 -8.46
N ILE A 128 -2.85 13.56 -7.38
CA ILE A 128 -3.54 13.60 -6.09
C ILE A 128 -2.60 14.26 -5.09
N TYR A 129 -3.05 15.35 -4.48
CA TYR A 129 -2.32 16.10 -3.45
C TYR A 129 -2.98 15.91 -2.09
N ASN A 130 -2.15 15.78 -1.05
CA ASN A 130 -2.61 15.71 0.32
C ASN A 130 -2.42 17.08 0.98
N GLU A 131 -3.49 17.86 1.07
CA GLU A 131 -3.51 19.18 1.68
C GLU A 131 -4.14 19.14 3.09
N GLY A 132 -4.02 20.24 3.83
CA GLY A 132 -4.48 20.33 5.22
C GLY A 132 -3.36 20.04 6.22
N SER A 133 -3.67 20.22 7.50
CA SER A 133 -2.67 20.16 8.58
C SER A 133 -2.08 18.76 8.79
N ASN A 134 -2.85 17.73 8.44
CA ASN A 134 -2.54 16.31 8.56
C ASN A 134 -2.79 15.56 7.22
N GLY A 135 -2.85 16.27 6.08
CA GLY A 135 -3.16 15.66 4.78
C GLY A 135 -4.60 15.16 4.65
N GLU A 136 -5.53 15.72 5.42
CA GLU A 136 -6.93 15.32 5.47
C GLU A 136 -7.75 15.76 4.25
N VAL A 137 -7.25 16.74 3.49
CA VAL A 137 -7.92 17.27 2.29
C VAL A 137 -7.25 16.70 1.05
N ILE A 138 -7.95 15.79 0.37
CA ILE A 138 -7.47 15.20 -0.89
C ILE A 138 -7.90 16.07 -2.06
N VAL A 139 -6.93 16.60 -2.81
CA VAL A 139 -7.16 17.44 -3.99
C VAL A 139 -6.71 16.70 -5.24
N GLU A 140 -7.64 16.45 -6.15
CA GLU A 140 -7.35 15.85 -7.47
C GLU A 140 -7.17 16.95 -8.53
N LYS A 141 -6.13 16.82 -9.36
CA LYS A 141 -5.87 17.68 -10.52
C LYS A 141 -5.65 16.82 -11.77
N ASP A 142 -6.14 17.28 -12.91
CA ASP A 142 -5.96 16.58 -14.19
C ASP A 142 -4.55 16.80 -14.78
N GLU A 143 -3.85 17.86 -14.35
CA GLU A 143 -2.49 18.15 -14.79
C GLU A 143 -1.45 17.36 -13.98
N ILE A 144 -0.65 16.54 -14.68
CA ILE A 144 0.46 15.78 -14.09
C ILE A 144 1.72 16.65 -14.06
N PRO A 145 2.36 16.84 -12.89
CA PRO A 145 3.60 17.60 -12.76
C PRO A 145 4.72 17.06 -13.65
N GLU A 146 5.45 17.95 -14.32
CA GLU A 146 6.58 17.54 -15.18
C GLU A 146 7.66 16.75 -14.42
N LYS A 147 7.88 17.07 -13.14
CA LYS A 147 8.81 16.37 -12.25
C LYS A 147 8.55 14.86 -12.09
N VAL A 148 7.34 14.39 -12.44
CA VAL A 148 6.94 12.98 -12.31
C VAL A 148 6.80 12.28 -13.68
N ARG A 149 6.92 13.02 -14.80
CA ARG A 149 6.88 12.42 -16.14
C ARG A 149 8.19 11.64 -16.37
N VAL A 150 8.07 10.31 -16.40
CA VAL A 150 9.16 9.36 -16.67
C VAL A 150 9.46 9.27 -18.15
#